data_AF-A0A3P9IUJ5-F1
#
_entry.id   AF-A0A3P9IUJ5-F1
#
_cell.length_a   1.000
_cell.length_b   1.000
_cell.length_c   1.000
_cell.angle_alpha   90.00
_cell.angle_beta   90.00
_cell.angle_gamma   90.00
#
_symmetry.space_group_name_H-M   'P 1'
#
loop_
_entity.id
_entity.type
_entity.pdbx_description
1 polymer ?
#
loop_
_entity_poly.entity_id
_entity_poly.type
_entity_poly.pdbx_seq_one_letter_code
_entity_poly.pdbx_strand_id
1 'polypeptide(L)'
;MEWQPDEQGLQQVLQLLKDSQSPDTATQRAVQEKLEQLNQFPDFNNYLIFVLTSLKSEDEPTRSLSGLILKNNVKAHYQNFPPNVADFIKRECLNNIGDPSPLIRATIGILITTIASKGELQMWPELLPQLCNLLNSEDYNTCEGSFGALQKICEDSSELLDSDALNRPLNIMIPKFLQFFKHCSPKIRSHAIACVNQFIIGRAQALMDNIDTFIESLFALAGDEDCEVRKNVCRALVMLLEVRIDRLIPHMHSIIQYMLQRTQDPDENVALEACEFWLTLAEQPICKEALSGHLVQLIPILVNGMKYSEIDIILLKGDVEEDETVPDSEQDIKPRFHKSRTVTLQHEGGEGEEGEDIDDDEDDDDDTLSDWNLRKCSAAALDVLANVFREELLPHLLPLLKGLLFHPDWVIKESGILVLGAIAEGCMQGMVPYLPELIPHLILCLCDKKALVRSIACWTLSRYAHWVVSQPPDAHLKPLMTELLTRILDGNKRVQEAACRCCT
;
A
#
# COMPACT_ATOMS: atom_id res chain seq x y z
N MET A 1 -22.10 -37.71 18.91
CA MET A 1 -23.06 -36.87 19.64
C MET A 1 -22.68 -35.44 19.36
N GLU A 2 -23.65 -34.57 19.05
CA GLU A 2 -23.39 -33.14 18.92
C GLU A 2 -23.08 -32.57 20.30
N TRP A 3 -22.03 -31.74 20.37
CA TRP A 3 -21.67 -31.04 21.61
C TRP A 3 -22.83 -30.11 22.02
N GLN A 4 -23.09 -30.03 23.32
CA GLN A 4 -24.10 -29.15 23.90
C GLN A 4 -23.49 -28.45 25.13
N PRO A 5 -23.73 -27.14 25.30
CA PRO A 5 -23.22 -26.42 26.46
C PRO A 5 -23.93 -26.86 27.73
N ASP A 6 -23.19 -26.93 28.84
CA ASP A 6 -23.78 -26.94 30.18
C ASP A 6 -24.18 -25.50 30.56
N GLU A 7 -25.38 -25.31 31.10
CA GLU A 7 -25.90 -23.98 31.44
C GLU A 7 -25.01 -23.24 32.46
N GLN A 8 -24.47 -23.96 33.44
CA GLN A 8 -23.61 -23.37 34.46
C GLN A 8 -22.26 -22.96 33.87
N GLY A 9 -21.68 -23.81 33.02
CA GLY A 9 -20.46 -23.49 32.27
C GLY A 9 -20.65 -22.27 31.36
N LEU A 10 -21.75 -22.23 30.62
CA LEU A 10 -22.06 -21.12 29.72
C LEU A 10 -22.21 -19.79 30.47
N GLN A 11 -22.88 -19.79 31.63
CA GLN A 11 -23.04 -18.60 32.45
C GLN A 11 -21.69 -18.08 32.98
N GLN A 12 -20.75 -18.97 33.32
CA GLN A 12 -19.40 -18.58 33.74
C GLN A 12 -18.60 -17.94 32.59
N VAL A 13 -18.69 -18.52 31.38
CA VAL A 13 -18.04 -17.96 30.19
C VAL A 13 -18.61 -16.59 29.84
N LEU A 14 -19.93 -16.42 29.89
CA LEU A 14 -20.58 -15.13 29.65
C LEU A 14 -20.17 -14.07 30.68
N GLN A 15 -20.08 -14.44 31.96
CA GLN A 15 -19.60 -13.51 32.99
C GLN A 15 -18.15 -13.08 32.71
N LEU A 16 -17.28 -14.02 32.33
CA LEU A 16 -15.89 -13.73 31.99
C LEU A 16 -15.79 -12.79 30.78
N LEU A 17 -16.62 -12.98 29.76
CA LEU A 17 -16.68 -12.12 28.57
C LEU A 17 -17.25 -10.73 28.86
N LYS A 18 -18.07 -10.58 29.90
CA LYS A 18 -18.56 -9.26 30.36
C LYS A 18 -17.51 -8.56 31.21
N ASP A 19 -16.84 -9.31 32.08
CA ASP A 19 -15.75 -8.80 32.91
C ASP A 19 -14.56 -8.33 32.05
N SER A 20 -14.30 -9.00 30.91
CA SER A 20 -13.23 -8.61 29.97
C SER A 20 -13.47 -7.28 29.27
N GLN A 21 -14.73 -6.81 29.23
CA GLN A 21 -15.11 -5.50 28.70
C GLN A 21 -15.08 -4.40 29.77
N SER A 22 -14.79 -4.74 31.03
CA SER A 22 -14.68 -3.77 32.12
C SER A 22 -13.51 -2.82 31.88
N PRO A 23 -13.66 -1.51 32.13
CA PRO A 23 -12.56 -0.55 32.09
C PRO A 23 -11.61 -0.68 33.29
N ASP A 24 -11.95 -1.48 34.31
CA ASP A 24 -11.14 -1.65 35.51
C ASP A 24 -9.93 -2.57 35.27
N THR A 25 -8.72 -2.05 35.50
CA THR A 25 -7.45 -2.76 35.27
C THR A 25 -7.30 -3.99 36.17
N ALA A 26 -7.80 -3.95 37.41
CA ALA A 26 -7.73 -5.10 38.32
C ALA A 26 -8.61 -6.24 37.82
N THR A 27 -9.83 -5.92 37.36
CA THR A 27 -10.74 -6.86 36.72
C THR A 27 -10.12 -7.47 35.45
N GLN A 28 -9.55 -6.64 34.57
CA GLN A 28 -8.90 -7.13 33.34
C GLN A 28 -7.74 -8.09 33.64
N ARG A 29 -6.92 -7.81 34.67
CA ARG A 29 -5.84 -8.73 35.08
C ARG A 29 -6.39 -10.06 35.58
N ALA A 30 -7.42 -10.03 36.43
CA ALA A 30 -8.06 -11.25 36.94
C ALA A 30 -8.73 -12.06 35.81
N VAL A 31 -9.30 -11.39 34.81
CA VAL A 31 -9.86 -12.02 33.61
C VAL A 31 -8.77 -12.70 32.80
N GLN A 32 -7.62 -12.04 32.59
CA GLN A 32 -6.50 -12.60 31.85
C GLN A 32 -5.97 -13.88 32.51
N GLU A 33 -5.76 -13.86 33.83
CA GLU A 33 -5.34 -15.05 34.59
C GLU A 33 -6.37 -16.20 34.48
N LYS A 34 -7.67 -15.89 34.52
CA LYS A 34 -8.74 -16.89 34.31
C LYS A 34 -8.76 -17.44 32.88
N LEU A 35 -8.57 -16.59 31.87
CA LEU A 35 -8.50 -17.01 30.47
C LEU A 35 -7.32 -17.97 30.24
N GLU A 36 -6.16 -17.68 30.81
CA GLU A 36 -4.99 -18.56 30.73
C GLU A 36 -5.23 -19.94 31.37
N GLN A 37 -5.97 -19.99 32.49
CA GLN A 37 -6.38 -21.26 33.11
C GLN A 37 -7.39 -22.01 32.23
N LEU A 38 -8.40 -21.32 31.71
CA LEU A 38 -9.46 -21.93 30.90
C LEU A 38 -8.98 -22.41 29.53
N ASN A 39 -7.97 -21.74 28.95
CA ASN A 39 -7.34 -22.13 27.68
C ASN A 39 -6.68 -23.51 27.72
N GLN A 40 -6.39 -24.05 28.92
CA GLN A 40 -5.86 -25.40 29.08
C GLN A 40 -6.94 -26.48 28.83
N PHE A 41 -8.22 -26.11 28.89
CA PHE A 41 -9.34 -27.03 28.68
C PHE A 41 -9.84 -26.92 27.23
N PRO A 42 -9.71 -27.97 26.40
CA PRO A 42 -10.16 -27.90 25.01
C PRO A 42 -11.64 -27.56 24.85
N ASP A 43 -12.47 -27.97 25.81
CA ASP A 43 -13.91 -27.73 25.81
C ASP A 43 -14.27 -26.24 25.92
N PHE A 44 -13.40 -25.42 26.51
CA PHE A 44 -13.58 -23.97 26.57
C PHE A 44 -13.74 -23.35 25.18
N ASN A 45 -13.00 -23.87 24.19
CA ASN A 45 -13.09 -23.40 22.81
C ASN A 45 -14.46 -23.71 22.17
N ASN A 46 -15.14 -24.79 22.60
CA ASN A 46 -16.50 -25.10 22.17
C ASN A 46 -17.51 -24.05 22.69
N TYR A 47 -17.34 -23.60 23.94
CA TYR A 47 -18.15 -22.50 24.47
C TYR A 47 -17.90 -21.20 23.71
N LEU A 48 -16.64 -20.88 23.40
CA LEU A 48 -16.31 -19.64 22.69
C LEU A 48 -16.96 -19.58 21.30
N ILE A 49 -16.89 -20.67 20.54
CA ILE A 49 -17.55 -20.72 19.22
C ILE A 49 -19.08 -20.72 19.35
N PHE A 50 -19.63 -21.40 20.35
CA PHE A 50 -21.08 -21.42 20.60
C PHE A 50 -21.62 -20.02 20.92
N VAL A 51 -20.92 -19.24 21.75
CA VAL A 51 -21.29 -17.85 22.05
C VAL A 51 -21.25 -17.00 20.78
N LEU A 52 -20.22 -17.15 19.94
CA LEU A 52 -20.11 -16.42 18.68
C LEU A 52 -21.27 -16.73 17.71
N THR A 53 -21.56 -18.02 17.50
CA THR A 53 -22.45 -18.48 16.42
C THR A 53 -23.91 -18.66 16.87
N SER A 54 -24.15 -19.34 17.98
CA SER A 54 -25.47 -19.84 18.35
C SER A 54 -26.23 -18.92 19.31
N LEU A 55 -25.51 -18.15 20.13
CA LEU A 55 -26.11 -17.37 21.22
C LEU A 55 -26.52 -15.96 20.75
N LYS A 56 -27.54 -15.91 19.88
CA LYS A 56 -28.05 -14.66 19.27
C LYS A 56 -28.71 -13.68 20.25
N SER A 57 -28.93 -14.08 21.51
CA SER A 57 -29.52 -13.23 22.55
C SER A 57 -28.51 -12.25 23.19
N GLU A 58 -27.20 -12.53 23.08
CA GLU A 58 -26.16 -11.60 23.55
C GLU A 58 -25.78 -10.61 22.46
N ASP A 59 -25.19 -9.49 22.87
CA ASP A 59 -24.84 -8.40 21.98
C ASP A 59 -23.66 -8.75 21.04
N GLU A 60 -23.56 -8.01 19.93
CA GLU A 60 -22.55 -8.25 18.91
C GLU A 60 -21.11 -8.10 19.42
N PRO A 61 -20.78 -7.11 20.28
CA PRO A 61 -19.43 -6.98 20.85
C PRO A 61 -19.02 -8.19 21.70
N THR A 62 -19.91 -8.71 22.56
CA THR A 62 -19.61 -9.90 23.39
C THR A 62 -19.40 -11.13 22.53
N ARG A 63 -20.26 -11.33 21.52
CA ARG A 63 -20.15 -12.45 20.57
C ARG A 63 -18.85 -12.37 19.77
N SER A 64 -18.51 -11.19 19.24
CA SER A 64 -17.26 -10.96 18.49
C SER A 64 -16.02 -11.16 19.37
N LEU A 65 -16.02 -10.64 20.61
CA LEU A 65 -14.94 -10.81 21.56
C LEU A 65 -14.66 -12.29 21.86
N SER A 66 -15.73 -13.09 22.02
CA SER A 66 -15.62 -14.55 22.15
C SER A 66 -14.87 -15.17 20.98
N GLY A 67 -15.22 -14.77 19.74
CA GLY A 67 -14.54 -15.22 18.53
C GLY A 67 -13.08 -14.77 18.44
N LEU A 68 -12.75 -13.56 18.91
CA LEU A 68 -11.37 -13.05 18.91
C LEU A 68 -10.48 -13.75 19.94
N ILE A 69 -11.03 -14.10 21.11
CA ILE A 69 -10.32 -14.95 22.10
C ILE A 69 -10.08 -16.32 21.49
N LEU A 70 -11.09 -16.92 20.86
CA LEU A 70 -10.93 -18.19 20.15
C LEU A 70 -9.87 -18.11 19.06
N LYS A 71 -9.81 -17.02 18.31
CA LYS A 71 -8.78 -16.79 17.28
C LYS A 71 -7.38 -16.81 17.89
N ASN A 72 -7.19 -16.16 19.03
CA ASN A 72 -5.90 -16.17 19.72
C ASN A 72 -5.53 -17.58 20.21
N ASN A 73 -6.50 -18.35 20.71
CA ASN A 73 -6.30 -19.74 21.12
C ASN A 73 -5.91 -20.65 19.95
N VAL A 74 -6.59 -20.52 18.80
CA VAL A 74 -6.21 -21.21 17.56
C VAL A 74 -4.78 -20.79 17.17
N LYS A 75 -4.46 -19.49 17.18
CA LYS A 75 -3.13 -19.02 16.80
C LYS A 75 -2.01 -19.63 17.64
N ALA A 76 -2.23 -19.81 18.95
CA ALA A 76 -1.23 -20.29 19.90
C ALA A 76 -1.19 -21.82 20.07
N HIS A 77 -2.33 -22.50 20.00
CA HIS A 77 -2.49 -23.86 20.51
C HIS A 77 -3.22 -24.81 19.56
N TYR A 78 -3.45 -24.45 18.29
CA TYR A 78 -4.24 -25.29 17.37
C TYR A 78 -3.74 -26.73 17.22
N GLN A 79 -2.42 -26.96 17.25
CA GLN A 79 -1.85 -28.31 17.18
C GLN A 79 -2.24 -29.21 18.38
N ASN A 80 -2.61 -28.61 19.50
CA ASN A 80 -3.05 -29.33 20.70
C ASN A 80 -4.57 -29.55 20.73
N PHE A 81 -5.32 -29.05 19.75
CA PHE A 81 -6.77 -29.18 19.74
C PHE A 81 -7.17 -30.63 19.44
N PRO A 82 -8.06 -31.23 20.25
CA PRO A 82 -8.68 -32.49 19.93
C PRO A 82 -9.44 -32.40 18.59
N PRO A 83 -9.40 -33.45 17.73
CA PRO A 83 -10.07 -33.41 16.43
C PRO A 83 -11.56 -33.06 16.49
N ASN A 84 -12.27 -33.56 17.51
CA ASN A 84 -13.70 -33.26 17.72
C ASN A 84 -13.97 -31.78 18.00
N VAL A 85 -13.07 -31.08 18.70
CA VAL A 85 -13.18 -29.64 18.97
C VAL A 85 -12.89 -28.85 17.70
N ALA A 86 -11.81 -29.21 16.99
CA ALA A 86 -11.45 -28.57 15.73
C ALA A 86 -12.57 -28.71 14.69
N ASP A 87 -13.12 -29.90 14.51
CA ASP A 87 -14.21 -30.17 13.55
C ASP A 87 -15.50 -29.45 13.93
N PHE A 88 -15.80 -29.35 15.23
CA PHE A 88 -16.95 -28.57 15.70
C PHE A 88 -16.79 -27.08 15.35
N ILE A 89 -15.63 -26.49 15.64
CA ILE A 89 -15.35 -25.08 15.33
C ILE A 89 -15.41 -24.84 13.81
N LYS A 90 -14.77 -25.70 13.01
CA LYS A 90 -14.79 -25.63 11.54
C LYS A 90 -16.23 -25.62 10.99
N ARG A 91 -17.06 -26.54 11.47
CA ARG A 91 -18.47 -26.66 11.05
C ARG A 91 -19.30 -25.44 11.44
N GLU A 92 -19.16 -24.97 12.69
CA GLU A 92 -19.88 -23.79 13.18
C GLU A 92 -19.51 -22.52 12.41
N CYS A 93 -18.23 -22.32 12.10
CA CYS A 93 -17.77 -21.20 11.28
C CYS A 93 -18.42 -21.20 9.90
N LEU A 94 -18.40 -22.35 9.20
CA LEU A 94 -18.94 -22.44 7.84
C LEU A 94 -20.47 -22.28 7.80
N ASN A 95 -21.19 -22.80 8.80
CA ASN A 95 -22.64 -22.65 8.88
C ASN A 95 -23.09 -21.21 9.18
N ASN A 96 -22.23 -20.40 9.79
CA ASN A 96 -22.57 -19.04 10.24
C ASN A 96 -21.82 -17.94 9.49
N ILE A 97 -21.14 -18.27 8.38
CA ILE A 97 -20.39 -17.30 7.58
C ILE A 97 -21.27 -16.17 7.03
N GLY A 98 -22.57 -16.41 6.88
CA GLY A 98 -23.59 -15.45 6.46
C GLY A 98 -24.36 -14.77 7.59
N ASP A 99 -23.78 -14.61 8.79
CA ASP A 99 -24.44 -13.91 9.90
C ASP A 99 -24.91 -12.50 9.45
N PRO A 100 -26.09 -12.00 9.88
CA PRO A 100 -26.56 -10.67 9.49
C PRO A 100 -25.63 -9.52 9.94
N SER A 101 -24.91 -9.67 11.06
CA SER A 101 -23.99 -8.65 11.56
C SER A 101 -22.65 -8.70 10.81
N PRO A 102 -22.22 -7.59 10.17
CA PRO A 102 -20.92 -7.51 9.51
C PRO A 102 -19.75 -7.78 10.47
N LEU A 103 -19.87 -7.38 11.74
CA LEU A 103 -18.83 -7.61 12.76
C LEU A 103 -18.65 -9.11 13.03
N ILE A 104 -19.76 -9.85 13.13
CA ILE A 104 -19.73 -11.29 13.34
C ILE A 104 -19.21 -12.01 12.10
N ARG A 105 -19.64 -11.63 10.89
CA ARG A 105 -19.08 -12.19 9.65
C ARG A 105 -17.58 -11.99 9.53
N ALA A 106 -17.10 -10.78 9.82
CA ALA A 106 -15.67 -10.48 9.84
C ALA A 106 -14.92 -11.36 10.86
N THR A 107 -15.48 -11.53 12.07
CA THR A 107 -14.88 -12.38 13.12
C THR A 107 -14.82 -13.85 12.68
N ILE A 108 -15.88 -14.37 12.06
CA ILE A 108 -15.93 -15.74 11.53
C ILE A 108 -14.94 -15.91 10.37
N GLY A 109 -14.86 -14.96 9.45
CA GLY A 109 -13.88 -14.96 8.36
C GLY A 109 -12.45 -15.02 8.88
N ILE A 110 -12.12 -14.20 9.89
CA ILE A 110 -10.81 -14.21 10.57
C ILE A 110 -10.52 -15.56 11.23
N LEU A 111 -11.53 -16.20 11.85
CA LEU A 111 -11.36 -17.53 12.44
C LEU A 111 -11.07 -18.58 11.36
N ILE A 112 -11.82 -18.58 10.26
CA ILE A 112 -11.62 -19.51 9.13
C ILE A 112 -10.20 -19.36 8.58
N THR A 113 -9.74 -18.14 8.33
CA THR A 113 -8.42 -17.87 7.76
C THR A 113 -7.30 -18.21 8.74
N THR A 114 -7.50 -17.95 10.03
CA THR A 114 -6.54 -18.33 11.08
C THR A 114 -6.42 -19.84 11.21
N ILE A 115 -7.53 -20.58 11.15
CA ILE A 115 -7.54 -22.05 11.17
C ILE A 115 -6.86 -22.60 9.92
N ALA A 116 -7.15 -22.06 8.74
CA ALA A 116 -6.52 -22.47 7.48
C ALA A 116 -5.00 -22.24 7.48
N SER A 117 -4.55 -21.09 8.01
CA SER A 117 -3.13 -20.74 8.12
C SER A 117 -2.38 -21.61 9.14
N LYS A 118 -2.94 -21.81 10.35
CA LYS A 118 -2.27 -22.56 11.43
C LYS A 118 -2.44 -24.06 11.37
N GLY A 119 -3.53 -24.52 10.78
CA GLY A 119 -3.83 -25.93 10.62
C GLY A 119 -3.29 -26.55 9.33
N GLU A 120 -2.67 -25.74 8.48
CA GLU A 120 -2.35 -26.06 7.08
C GLU A 120 -3.60 -26.31 6.23
N LEU A 121 -3.69 -25.64 5.09
CA LEU A 121 -4.85 -25.72 4.19
C LEU A 121 -5.12 -27.16 3.71
N GLN A 122 -4.07 -27.97 3.59
CA GLN A 122 -4.14 -29.39 3.20
C GLN A 122 -4.92 -30.25 4.21
N MET A 123 -4.90 -29.87 5.49
CA MET A 123 -5.60 -30.59 6.56
C MET A 123 -7.10 -30.21 6.66
N TRP A 124 -7.57 -29.28 5.83
CA TRP A 124 -8.98 -28.94 5.68
C TRP A 124 -9.40 -28.96 4.21
N PRO A 125 -9.38 -30.14 3.55
CA PRO A 125 -9.59 -30.26 2.11
C PRO A 125 -10.99 -29.82 1.66
N GLU A 126 -11.98 -29.88 2.56
CA GLU A 126 -13.37 -29.50 2.27
C GLU A 126 -13.59 -27.98 2.26
N LEU A 127 -12.66 -27.18 2.80
CA LEU A 127 -12.83 -25.73 2.99
C LEU A 127 -13.08 -24.99 1.68
N LEU A 128 -12.14 -25.09 0.72
CA LEU A 128 -12.24 -24.36 -0.55
C LEU A 128 -13.47 -24.80 -1.37
N PRO A 129 -13.76 -26.11 -1.53
CA PRO A 129 -14.98 -26.55 -2.20
C PRO A 129 -16.25 -26.04 -1.53
N GLN A 130 -16.33 -26.07 -0.20
CA GLN A 130 -17.51 -25.59 0.54
C GLN A 130 -17.68 -24.07 0.41
N LEU A 131 -16.62 -23.28 0.60
CA LEU A 131 -16.66 -21.83 0.38
C LEU A 131 -17.08 -21.49 -1.04
N CYS A 132 -16.52 -22.18 -2.05
CA CYS A 132 -16.94 -22.00 -3.44
C CYS A 132 -18.41 -22.35 -3.64
N ASN A 133 -18.94 -23.37 -2.99
CA ASN A 133 -20.37 -23.70 -3.08
C ASN A 133 -21.25 -22.64 -2.43
N LEU A 134 -20.83 -22.09 -1.29
CA LEU A 134 -21.53 -21.03 -0.57
C LEU A 134 -21.63 -19.72 -1.37
N LEU A 135 -20.72 -19.47 -2.32
CA LEU A 135 -20.84 -18.36 -3.27
C LEU A 135 -22.12 -18.45 -4.14
N ASN A 136 -22.65 -19.64 -4.36
CA ASN A 136 -23.89 -19.85 -5.13
C ASN A 136 -25.16 -19.68 -4.27
N SER A 137 -25.03 -19.34 -2.98
CA SER A 137 -26.17 -19.12 -2.10
C SER A 137 -27.02 -17.94 -2.59
N GLU A 138 -28.35 -18.05 -2.44
CA GLU A 138 -29.26 -16.93 -2.69
C GLU A 138 -29.14 -15.84 -1.60
N ASP A 139 -28.60 -16.19 -0.43
CA ASP A 139 -28.37 -15.24 0.65
C ASP A 139 -27.11 -14.40 0.40
N TYR A 140 -27.33 -13.07 0.31
CA TYR A 140 -26.28 -12.09 0.11
C TYR A 140 -25.18 -12.17 1.17
N ASN A 141 -25.55 -12.30 2.45
CA ASN A 141 -24.58 -12.28 3.56
C ASN A 141 -23.67 -13.51 3.51
N THR A 142 -24.24 -14.68 3.18
CA THR A 142 -23.48 -15.93 2.98
C THR A 142 -22.50 -15.80 1.83
N CYS A 143 -22.93 -15.25 0.68
CA CYS A 143 -22.07 -15.02 -0.47
C CYS A 143 -20.93 -14.04 -0.12
N GLU A 144 -21.25 -12.91 0.52
CA GLU A 144 -20.28 -11.88 0.90
C GLU A 144 -19.27 -12.38 1.95
N GLY A 145 -19.74 -13.05 3.01
CA GLY A 145 -18.84 -13.62 4.02
C GLY A 145 -17.91 -14.70 3.46
N SER A 146 -18.42 -15.51 2.52
CA SER A 146 -17.61 -16.52 1.81
C SER A 146 -16.54 -15.87 0.94
N PHE A 147 -16.88 -14.79 0.23
CA PHE A 147 -15.90 -14.01 -0.54
C PHE A 147 -14.84 -13.37 0.36
N GLY A 148 -15.22 -12.80 1.51
CA GLY A 148 -14.27 -12.24 2.47
C GLY A 148 -13.26 -13.28 2.98
N ALA A 149 -13.73 -14.49 3.31
CA ALA A 149 -12.85 -15.58 3.71
C ALA A 149 -11.93 -16.05 2.55
N LEU A 150 -12.48 -16.21 1.35
CA LEU A 150 -11.72 -16.61 0.16
C LEU A 150 -10.65 -15.59 -0.21
N GLN A 151 -10.98 -14.29 -0.19
CA GLN A 151 -10.02 -13.23 -0.47
C GLN A 151 -8.82 -13.33 0.46
N LYS A 152 -9.08 -13.48 1.77
CA LYS A 152 -7.99 -13.56 2.73
C LYS A 152 -7.15 -14.83 2.60
N ILE A 153 -7.76 -15.96 2.24
CA ILE A 153 -7.02 -17.18 1.89
C ILE A 153 -6.18 -16.98 0.63
N CYS A 154 -6.70 -16.27 -0.38
CA CYS A 154 -5.94 -15.96 -1.60
C CYS A 154 -4.74 -15.05 -1.32
N GLU A 155 -4.88 -14.07 -0.41
CA GLU A 155 -3.78 -13.19 0.03
C GLU A 155 -2.71 -13.96 0.82
N ASP A 156 -3.12 -14.78 1.80
CA ASP A 156 -2.19 -15.40 2.75
C ASP A 156 -1.57 -16.72 2.23
N SER A 157 -2.14 -17.33 1.17
CA SER A 157 -1.77 -18.67 0.70
C SER A 157 -1.76 -18.81 -0.83
N SER A 158 -1.47 -17.72 -1.55
CA SER A 158 -1.46 -17.67 -3.02
C SER A 158 -0.63 -18.79 -3.66
N GLU A 159 0.60 -19.01 -3.17
CA GLU A 159 1.52 -20.04 -3.69
C GLU A 159 0.99 -21.47 -3.52
N LEU A 160 0.34 -21.76 -2.38
CA LEU A 160 -0.20 -23.08 -2.08
C LEU A 160 -1.38 -23.42 -2.99
N LEU A 161 -2.17 -22.41 -3.39
CA LEU A 161 -3.37 -22.61 -4.20
C LEU A 161 -3.04 -23.04 -5.64
N ASP A 162 -1.88 -22.70 -6.17
CA ASP A 162 -1.43 -23.19 -7.50
C ASP A 162 -0.67 -24.53 -7.42
N SER A 163 -0.42 -25.03 -6.20
CA SER A 163 0.36 -26.24 -5.99
C SER A 163 -0.41 -27.53 -6.33
N ASP A 164 0.33 -28.54 -6.81
CA ASP A 164 -0.20 -29.89 -7.04
C ASP A 164 -0.70 -30.56 -5.75
N ALA A 165 -0.18 -30.13 -4.58
CA ALA A 165 -0.54 -30.70 -3.28
C ALA A 165 -2.03 -30.54 -2.93
N LEU A 166 -2.67 -29.47 -3.42
CA LEU A 166 -4.11 -29.23 -3.24
C LEU A 166 -4.94 -29.62 -4.47
N ASN A 167 -4.34 -30.32 -5.44
CA ASN A 167 -4.96 -30.66 -6.72
C ASN A 167 -5.40 -29.41 -7.52
N ARG A 168 -4.57 -28.35 -7.51
CA ARG A 168 -4.75 -27.10 -8.27
C ARG A 168 -6.16 -26.50 -8.17
N PRO A 169 -6.61 -26.10 -6.97
CA PRO A 169 -7.95 -25.55 -6.75
C PRO A 169 -8.23 -24.29 -7.60
N LEU A 170 -7.20 -23.53 -8.00
CA LEU A 170 -7.36 -22.35 -8.84
C LEU A 170 -8.03 -22.60 -10.19
N ASN A 171 -7.88 -23.82 -10.75
CA ASN A 171 -8.54 -24.21 -12.01
C ASN A 171 -10.07 -24.11 -11.94
N ILE A 172 -10.64 -24.20 -10.74
CA ILE A 172 -12.09 -24.07 -10.50
C ILE A 172 -12.41 -22.68 -9.96
N MET A 173 -11.59 -22.17 -9.05
CA MET A 173 -11.83 -20.90 -8.35
C MET A 173 -11.78 -19.70 -9.29
N ILE A 174 -10.77 -19.60 -10.16
CA ILE A 174 -10.60 -18.42 -11.03
C ILE A 174 -11.76 -18.26 -12.01
N PRO A 175 -12.15 -19.27 -12.81
CA PRO A 175 -13.33 -19.13 -13.68
C PRO A 175 -14.60 -18.78 -12.91
N LYS A 176 -14.72 -19.27 -11.67
CA LYS A 176 -15.85 -18.94 -10.80
C LYS A 176 -15.82 -17.48 -10.37
N PHE A 177 -14.68 -16.94 -9.92
CA PHE A 177 -14.55 -15.53 -9.54
C PHE A 177 -14.88 -14.60 -10.70
N LEU A 178 -14.43 -14.92 -11.92
CA LEU A 178 -14.73 -14.13 -13.12
C LEU A 178 -16.23 -14.00 -13.39
N GLN A 179 -17.06 -14.98 -13.02
CA GLN A 179 -18.52 -14.87 -13.15
C GLN A 179 -19.12 -13.78 -12.24
N PHE A 180 -18.52 -13.57 -11.06
CA PHE A 180 -18.97 -12.58 -10.09
C PHE A 180 -18.55 -11.14 -10.42
N PHE A 181 -17.74 -10.92 -11.46
CA PHE A 181 -17.43 -9.58 -11.95
C PHE A 181 -18.68 -8.86 -12.45
N LYS A 182 -19.71 -9.60 -12.89
CA LYS A 182 -20.98 -9.03 -13.36
C LYS A 182 -22.06 -9.00 -12.28
N HIS A 183 -21.71 -9.27 -11.02
CA HIS A 183 -22.67 -9.34 -9.92
C HIS A 183 -23.30 -7.97 -9.64
N CYS A 184 -24.56 -7.95 -9.18
CA CYS A 184 -25.30 -6.71 -8.94
C CYS A 184 -24.70 -5.86 -7.79
N SER A 185 -24.14 -6.51 -6.77
CA SER A 185 -23.50 -5.84 -5.63
C SER A 185 -22.05 -5.44 -5.94
N PRO A 186 -21.67 -4.16 -5.78
CA PRO A 186 -20.29 -3.69 -5.97
C PRO A 186 -19.30 -4.37 -5.03
N LYS A 187 -19.67 -4.60 -3.77
CA LYS A 187 -18.81 -5.28 -2.79
C LYS A 187 -18.36 -6.68 -3.24
N ILE A 188 -19.25 -7.45 -3.86
CA ILE A 188 -18.95 -8.79 -4.39
C ILE A 188 -18.06 -8.69 -5.63
N ARG A 189 -18.31 -7.69 -6.51
CA ARG A 189 -17.41 -7.43 -7.66
C ARG A 189 -16.00 -7.10 -7.18
N SER A 190 -15.89 -6.23 -6.17
CA SER A 190 -14.61 -5.84 -5.56
C SER A 190 -13.87 -7.06 -4.99
N HIS A 191 -14.53 -7.89 -4.17
CA HIS A 191 -13.92 -9.14 -3.66
C HIS A 191 -13.47 -10.08 -4.77
N ALA A 192 -14.29 -10.25 -5.82
CA ALA A 192 -13.96 -11.14 -6.93
C ALA A 192 -12.69 -10.66 -7.68
N ILE A 193 -12.55 -9.36 -7.93
CA ILE A 193 -11.35 -8.80 -8.57
C ILE A 193 -10.15 -8.92 -7.62
N ALA A 194 -10.32 -8.57 -6.35
CA ALA A 194 -9.25 -8.65 -5.36
C ALA A 194 -8.68 -10.07 -5.19
N CYS A 195 -9.54 -11.11 -5.23
CA CYS A 195 -9.13 -12.50 -5.26
C CYS A 195 -8.28 -12.83 -6.49
N VAL A 196 -8.72 -12.42 -7.68
CA VAL A 196 -7.99 -12.71 -8.94
C VAL A 196 -6.65 -11.97 -8.99
N ASN A 197 -6.59 -10.74 -8.46
CA ASN A 197 -5.38 -9.92 -8.44
C ASN A 197 -4.20 -10.60 -7.73
N GLN A 198 -4.46 -11.43 -6.71
CA GLN A 198 -3.41 -12.16 -5.98
C GLN A 198 -2.60 -13.12 -6.88
N PHE A 199 -3.14 -13.49 -8.05
CA PHE A 199 -2.57 -14.50 -8.93
C PHE A 199 -1.96 -13.93 -10.22
N ILE A 200 -1.98 -12.60 -10.41
CA ILE A 200 -1.45 -11.95 -11.62
C ILE A 200 0.07 -12.02 -11.65
N ILE A 201 0.75 -11.49 -10.61
CA ILE A 201 2.21 -11.42 -10.54
C ILE A 201 2.84 -12.82 -10.54
N GLY A 202 2.26 -13.75 -9.78
CA GLY A 202 2.70 -15.15 -9.73
C GLY A 202 2.44 -15.95 -11.01
N ARG A 203 1.80 -15.33 -12.01
CA ARG A 203 1.44 -15.93 -13.31
C ARG A 203 0.77 -17.30 -13.20
N ALA A 204 -0.18 -17.45 -12.26
CA ALA A 204 -0.84 -18.71 -12.01
C ALA A 204 -1.46 -19.27 -13.30
N GLN A 205 -1.23 -20.56 -13.58
CA GLN A 205 -1.59 -21.15 -14.87
C GLN A 205 -3.09 -21.03 -15.16
N ALA A 206 -3.92 -21.24 -14.14
CA ALA A 206 -5.37 -21.13 -14.24
C ALA A 206 -5.83 -19.72 -14.68
N LEU A 207 -5.13 -18.66 -14.25
CA LEU A 207 -5.42 -17.29 -14.68
C LEU A 207 -4.93 -17.07 -16.11
N MET A 208 -3.73 -17.54 -16.43
CA MET A 208 -3.14 -17.39 -17.76
C MET A 208 -3.97 -18.07 -18.85
N ASP A 209 -4.60 -19.20 -18.53
CA ASP A 209 -5.53 -19.89 -19.43
C ASP A 209 -6.85 -19.12 -19.64
N ASN A 210 -7.23 -18.24 -18.71
CA ASN A 210 -8.46 -17.43 -18.73
C ASN A 210 -8.19 -15.93 -18.89
N ILE A 211 -7.00 -15.55 -19.35
CA ILE A 211 -6.51 -14.16 -19.33
C ILE A 211 -7.38 -13.22 -20.18
N ASP A 212 -7.89 -13.69 -21.31
CA ASP A 212 -8.70 -12.86 -22.21
C ASP A 212 -10.05 -12.54 -21.59
N THR A 213 -10.71 -13.54 -21.02
CA THR A 213 -11.96 -13.37 -20.29
C THR A 213 -11.77 -12.41 -19.11
N PHE A 214 -10.63 -12.48 -18.43
CA PHE A 214 -10.31 -11.56 -17.34
C PHE A 214 -10.16 -10.11 -17.85
N ILE A 215 -9.37 -9.87 -18.89
CA ILE A 215 -9.17 -8.54 -19.49
C ILE A 215 -10.50 -7.96 -20.00
N GLU A 216 -11.31 -8.75 -20.73
CA GLU A 216 -12.63 -8.32 -21.20
C GLU A 216 -13.55 -7.92 -20.02
N SER A 217 -13.50 -8.68 -18.93
CA SER A 217 -14.30 -8.41 -17.73
C SER A 217 -13.82 -7.15 -16.99
N LEU A 218 -12.50 -6.90 -16.93
CA LEU A 218 -11.94 -5.66 -16.38
C LEU A 218 -12.41 -4.43 -17.18
N PHE A 219 -12.38 -4.49 -18.51
CA PHE A 219 -12.86 -3.39 -19.35
C PHE A 219 -14.36 -3.14 -19.19
N ALA A 220 -15.16 -4.19 -18.99
CA ALA A 220 -16.58 -4.02 -18.68
C ALA A 220 -16.82 -3.32 -17.32
N LEU A 221 -15.85 -3.41 -16.39
CA LEU A 221 -15.91 -2.78 -15.06
C LEU A 221 -15.18 -1.44 -14.97
N ALA A 222 -14.51 -0.98 -16.03
CA ALA A 222 -13.84 0.32 -16.04
C ALA A 222 -14.80 1.49 -15.74
N GLY A 223 -16.07 1.35 -16.11
CA GLY A 223 -17.11 2.35 -15.87
C GLY A 223 -17.84 2.24 -14.51
N ASP A 224 -17.38 1.40 -13.58
CA ASP A 224 -18.09 1.18 -12.31
C ASP A 224 -18.10 2.44 -11.43
N GLU A 225 -19.24 2.69 -10.77
CA GLU A 225 -19.44 3.85 -9.89
C GLU A 225 -18.83 3.65 -8.50
N ASP A 226 -18.56 2.41 -8.10
CA ASP A 226 -17.96 2.08 -6.81
C ASP A 226 -16.44 2.27 -6.81
N CYS A 227 -15.91 3.02 -5.84
CA CYS A 227 -14.47 3.32 -5.77
C CYS A 227 -13.62 2.08 -5.50
N GLU A 228 -14.08 1.13 -4.68
CA GLU A 228 -13.32 -0.10 -4.39
C GLU A 228 -13.21 -1.00 -5.62
N VAL A 229 -14.26 -1.05 -6.46
CA VAL A 229 -14.19 -1.73 -7.76
C VAL A 229 -13.19 -1.03 -8.68
N ARG A 230 -13.28 0.30 -8.85
CA ARG A 230 -12.34 1.05 -9.70
C ARG A 230 -10.89 0.89 -9.25
N LYS A 231 -10.64 0.95 -7.94
CA LYS A 231 -9.33 0.73 -7.32
C LYS A 231 -8.75 -0.63 -7.72
N ASN A 232 -9.52 -1.70 -7.51
CA ASN A 232 -9.09 -3.05 -7.85
C ASN A 232 -8.90 -3.27 -9.36
N VAL A 233 -9.69 -2.61 -10.21
CA VAL A 233 -9.49 -2.63 -11.68
C VAL A 233 -8.18 -1.92 -12.06
N CYS A 234 -7.88 -0.76 -11.47
CA CYS A 234 -6.63 -0.05 -11.73
C CYS A 234 -5.44 -0.92 -11.33
N ARG A 235 -5.44 -1.44 -10.11
CA ARG A 235 -4.43 -2.36 -9.60
C ARG A 235 -4.23 -3.60 -10.49
N ALA A 236 -5.32 -4.20 -10.97
CA ALA A 236 -5.26 -5.33 -11.88
C ALA A 236 -4.54 -4.99 -13.20
N LEU A 237 -4.83 -3.82 -13.78
CA LEU A 237 -4.21 -3.35 -15.01
C LEU A 237 -2.73 -3.01 -14.82
N VAL A 238 -2.33 -2.45 -13.67
CA VAL A 238 -0.92 -2.22 -13.30
C VAL A 238 -0.16 -3.54 -13.24
N MET A 239 -0.68 -4.53 -12.50
CA MET A 239 -0.05 -5.85 -12.42
C MET A 239 0.03 -6.53 -13.78
N LEU A 240 -1.03 -6.46 -14.59
CA LEU A 240 -1.05 -7.03 -15.94
C LEU A 240 -0.05 -6.36 -16.87
N LEU A 241 0.20 -5.06 -16.70
CA LEU A 241 1.21 -4.34 -17.47
C LEU A 241 2.61 -4.90 -17.21
N GLU A 242 2.92 -5.26 -15.97
CA GLU A 242 4.21 -5.84 -15.60
C GLU A 242 4.39 -7.26 -16.17
N VAL A 243 3.37 -8.12 -16.08
CA VAL A 243 3.52 -9.54 -16.45
C VAL A 243 3.09 -9.93 -17.85
N ARG A 244 2.10 -9.23 -18.43
CA ARG A 244 1.41 -9.61 -19.67
C ARG A 244 1.07 -8.39 -20.55
N ILE A 245 2.03 -7.49 -20.70
CA ILE A 245 1.91 -6.34 -21.62
C ILE A 245 1.51 -6.76 -23.04
N ASP A 246 1.93 -7.95 -23.49
CA ASP A 246 1.59 -8.53 -24.80
C ASP A 246 0.09 -8.55 -25.09
N ARG A 247 -0.75 -8.81 -24.07
CA ARG A 247 -2.22 -8.81 -24.20
C ARG A 247 -2.83 -7.42 -24.07
N LEU A 248 -2.13 -6.48 -23.45
CA LEU A 248 -2.61 -5.10 -23.27
C LEU A 248 -2.29 -4.20 -24.46
N ILE A 249 -1.21 -4.47 -25.21
CA ILE A 249 -0.78 -3.68 -26.37
C ILE A 249 -1.93 -3.35 -27.35
N PRO A 250 -2.80 -4.30 -27.76
CA PRO A 250 -3.90 -4.00 -28.69
C PRO A 250 -4.90 -2.97 -28.17
N HIS A 251 -5.00 -2.81 -26.85
CA HIS A 251 -5.94 -1.92 -26.16
C HIS A 251 -5.25 -0.76 -25.46
N MET A 252 -3.94 -0.57 -25.66
CA MET A 252 -3.11 0.35 -24.90
C MET A 252 -3.63 1.79 -24.93
N HIS A 253 -4.09 2.27 -26.08
CA HIS A 253 -4.66 3.61 -26.19
C HIS A 253 -5.88 3.82 -25.27
N SER A 254 -6.81 2.86 -25.25
CA SER A 254 -7.99 2.92 -24.39
C SER A 254 -7.63 2.81 -22.91
N ILE A 255 -6.64 1.97 -22.58
CA ILE A 255 -6.12 1.83 -21.21
C ILE A 255 -5.49 3.14 -20.74
N ILE A 256 -4.66 3.78 -21.57
CA ILE A 256 -4.05 5.08 -21.24
C ILE A 256 -5.12 6.14 -21.03
N GLN A 257 -6.13 6.23 -21.90
CA GLN A 257 -7.24 7.17 -21.72
C GLN A 257 -8.00 6.93 -20.41
N TYR A 258 -8.25 5.66 -20.08
CA TYR A 258 -8.88 5.28 -18.82
C TYR A 258 -8.02 5.69 -17.62
N MET A 259 -6.73 5.35 -17.62
CA MET A 259 -5.82 5.67 -16.53
C MET A 259 -5.64 7.19 -16.35
N LEU A 260 -5.58 7.98 -17.43
CA LEU A 260 -5.52 9.45 -17.35
C LEU A 260 -6.73 10.02 -16.60
N GLN A 261 -7.92 9.43 -16.78
CA GLN A 261 -9.11 9.84 -16.06
C GLN A 261 -9.10 9.35 -14.61
N ARG A 262 -8.60 8.14 -14.35
CA ARG A 262 -8.55 7.56 -13.00
C ARG A 262 -7.47 8.16 -12.12
N THR A 263 -6.33 8.61 -12.65
CA THR A 263 -5.33 9.38 -11.89
C THR A 263 -5.89 10.72 -11.39
N GLN A 264 -7.03 11.17 -11.93
CA GLN A 264 -7.76 12.37 -11.48
C GLN A 264 -9.06 12.02 -10.74
N ASP A 265 -9.24 10.78 -10.28
CA ASP A 265 -10.43 10.37 -9.51
C ASP A 265 -10.50 11.18 -8.19
N PRO A 266 -11.70 11.57 -7.73
CA PRO A 266 -11.85 12.25 -6.44
C PRO A 266 -11.45 11.37 -5.24
N ASP A 267 -11.47 10.05 -5.38
CA ASP A 267 -10.94 9.14 -4.36
C ASP A 267 -9.42 9.00 -4.52
N GLU A 268 -8.67 9.45 -3.52
CA GLU A 268 -7.20 9.43 -3.56
C GLU A 268 -6.61 8.02 -3.67
N ASN A 269 -7.28 6.98 -3.15
CA ASN A 269 -6.79 5.60 -3.28
C ASN A 269 -6.94 5.09 -4.72
N VAL A 270 -8.04 5.45 -5.39
CA VAL A 270 -8.22 5.13 -6.82
C VAL A 270 -7.20 5.90 -7.66
N ALA A 271 -6.98 7.18 -7.36
CA ALA A 271 -6.01 8.00 -8.06
C ALA A 271 -4.57 7.48 -7.89
N LEU A 272 -4.21 7.04 -6.69
CA LEU A 272 -2.91 6.44 -6.38
C LEU A 272 -2.67 5.16 -7.20
N GLU A 273 -3.59 4.20 -7.13
CA GLU A 273 -3.47 2.93 -7.86
C GLU A 273 -3.47 3.13 -9.39
N ALA A 274 -4.17 4.16 -9.89
CA ALA A 274 -4.09 4.56 -11.29
C ALA A 274 -2.77 5.28 -11.62
N CYS A 275 -2.16 5.99 -10.68
CA CYS A 275 -0.90 6.69 -10.88
C CYS A 275 0.29 5.71 -10.98
N GLU A 276 0.24 4.59 -10.26
CA GLU A 276 1.25 3.53 -10.34
C GLU A 276 1.38 2.95 -11.76
N PHE A 277 0.31 3.00 -12.56
CA PHE A 277 0.36 2.63 -13.97
C PHE A 277 1.45 3.40 -14.74
N TRP A 278 1.67 4.68 -14.43
CA TRP A 278 2.67 5.49 -15.13
C TRP A 278 4.09 5.09 -14.77
N LEU A 279 4.33 4.73 -13.50
CA LEU A 279 5.60 4.18 -13.04
C LEU A 279 5.91 2.87 -13.76
N THR A 280 5.01 1.90 -13.66
CA THR A 280 5.20 0.59 -14.28
C THR A 280 5.30 0.70 -15.80
N LEU A 281 4.54 1.59 -16.46
CA LEU A 281 4.65 1.81 -17.90
C LEU A 281 5.97 2.42 -18.30
N ALA A 282 6.53 3.33 -17.50
CA ALA A 282 7.77 4.02 -17.81
C ALA A 282 8.98 3.07 -17.87
N GLU A 283 8.94 1.98 -17.11
CA GLU A 283 9.94 0.91 -17.13
C GLU A 283 9.84 0.01 -18.38
N GLN A 284 8.71 0.05 -19.10
CA GLN A 284 8.49 -0.79 -20.26
C GLN A 284 9.15 -0.21 -21.53
N PRO A 285 9.73 -1.05 -22.40
CA PRO A 285 10.39 -0.57 -23.63
C PRO A 285 9.43 0.12 -24.61
N ILE A 286 8.13 -0.17 -24.55
CA ILE A 286 7.10 0.46 -25.39
C ILE A 286 6.66 1.84 -24.88
N CYS A 287 7.09 2.26 -23.69
CA CYS A 287 6.69 3.50 -23.02
C CYS A 287 6.64 4.69 -23.98
N LYS A 288 7.75 4.92 -24.68
CA LYS A 288 7.91 6.07 -25.57
C LYS A 288 6.88 6.07 -26.70
N GLU A 289 6.67 4.93 -27.35
CA GLU A 289 5.69 4.79 -28.44
C GLU A 289 4.26 4.99 -27.92
N ALA A 290 3.93 4.38 -26.77
CA ALA A 290 2.59 4.41 -26.22
C ALA A 290 2.19 5.80 -25.67
N LEU A 291 3.12 6.50 -25.00
CA LEU A 291 2.83 7.76 -24.30
C LEU A 291 3.07 9.02 -25.13
N SER A 292 3.83 8.98 -26.23
CA SER A 292 4.16 10.18 -27.02
C SER A 292 2.94 11.04 -27.39
N GLY A 293 1.81 10.41 -27.75
CA GLY A 293 0.56 11.13 -28.08
C GLY A 293 -0.23 11.68 -26.89
N HIS A 294 0.15 11.32 -25.66
CA HIS A 294 -0.59 11.59 -24.43
C HIS A 294 0.17 12.47 -23.43
N LEU A 295 1.47 12.70 -23.63
CA LEU A 295 2.34 13.50 -22.74
C LEU A 295 1.74 14.87 -22.39
N VAL A 296 1.17 15.56 -23.38
CA VAL A 296 0.56 16.89 -23.20
C VAL A 296 -0.55 16.87 -22.14
N GLN A 297 -1.26 15.76 -22.00
CA GLN A 297 -2.33 15.58 -21.01
C GLN A 297 -1.78 15.01 -19.70
N LEU A 298 -0.87 14.03 -19.77
CA LEU A 298 -0.32 13.34 -18.61
C LEU A 298 0.50 14.27 -17.71
N ILE A 299 1.38 15.08 -18.28
CA ILE A 299 2.33 15.90 -17.52
C ILE A 299 1.60 16.87 -16.56
N PRO A 300 0.60 17.66 -17.00
CA PRO A 300 -0.18 18.49 -16.08
C PRO A 300 -0.85 17.71 -14.95
N ILE A 301 -1.28 16.47 -15.21
CA ILE A 301 -1.94 15.62 -14.21
C ILE A 301 -0.95 15.20 -13.13
N LEU A 302 0.22 14.67 -13.52
CA LEU A 302 1.27 14.27 -12.57
C LEU A 302 1.76 15.49 -11.76
N VAL A 303 2.02 16.61 -12.43
CA VAL A 303 2.44 17.86 -11.79
C VAL A 303 1.39 18.35 -10.78
N ASN A 304 0.10 18.15 -11.04
CA ASN A 304 -0.95 18.48 -10.07
C ASN A 304 -1.00 17.50 -8.90
N GLY A 305 -0.80 16.21 -9.15
CA GLY A 305 -0.72 15.16 -8.12
C GLY A 305 0.47 15.32 -7.17
N MET A 306 1.51 16.06 -7.58
CA MET A 306 2.68 16.36 -6.75
C MET A 306 2.45 17.44 -5.68
N LYS A 307 1.26 18.03 -5.55
CA LYS A 307 0.95 18.97 -4.45
C LYS A 307 0.70 18.21 -3.15
N TYR A 308 1.04 18.81 -2.01
CA TYR A 308 0.64 18.24 -0.72
C TYR A 308 -0.89 18.23 -0.58
N SER A 309 -1.43 17.14 -0.05
CA SER A 309 -2.82 17.10 0.41
C SER A 309 -2.97 17.93 1.70
N GLU A 310 -4.19 18.38 2.01
CA GLU A 310 -4.44 19.09 3.27
C GLU A 310 -4.09 18.23 4.49
N ILE A 311 -4.31 16.91 4.40
CA ILE A 311 -4.00 15.94 5.44
C ILE A 311 -2.48 15.86 5.64
N ASP A 312 -1.70 15.77 4.56
CA ASP A 312 -0.23 15.75 4.64
C ASP A 312 0.30 17.04 5.27
N ILE A 313 -0.24 18.20 4.91
CA ILE A 313 0.17 19.48 5.50
C ILE A 313 -0.05 19.46 7.01
N ILE A 314 -1.16 18.89 7.49
CA ILE A 314 -1.46 18.76 8.92
C ILE A 314 -0.50 17.76 9.59
N LEU A 315 -0.31 16.58 9.01
CA LEU A 315 0.54 15.51 9.56
C LEU A 315 2.00 15.94 9.65
N LEU A 316 2.50 16.63 8.63
CA LEU A 316 3.85 17.18 8.58
C LEU A 316 4.02 18.42 9.46
N LYS A 317 2.97 18.84 10.19
CA LYS A 317 2.93 20.08 10.96
C LYS A 317 3.40 21.27 10.12
N GLY A 318 2.90 21.41 8.89
CA GLY A 318 3.35 22.41 7.90
C GLY A 318 3.15 23.89 8.30
N ASP A 319 2.53 24.15 9.45
CA ASP A 319 2.44 25.47 10.07
C ASP A 319 3.46 25.70 11.21
N VAL A 320 4.24 24.68 11.56
CA VAL A 320 5.34 24.78 12.54
C VAL A 320 6.60 25.22 11.83
N GLU A 321 6.94 26.50 11.99
CA GLU A 321 8.15 27.09 11.41
C GLU A 321 9.37 27.01 12.33
N GLU A 322 9.16 26.82 13.64
CA GLU A 322 10.20 26.78 14.65
C GLU A 322 9.93 25.64 15.65
N ASP A 323 10.77 24.62 15.64
CA ASP A 323 10.74 23.48 16.58
C ASP A 323 12.13 23.04 17.08
N GLU A 324 13.19 23.78 16.76
CA GLU A 324 14.58 23.49 17.17
C GLU A 324 14.76 23.30 18.70
N THR A 325 13.94 23.97 19.52
CA THR A 325 14.02 23.90 20.98
C THR A 325 13.12 22.84 21.60
N VAL A 326 12.26 22.22 20.80
CA VAL A 326 11.39 21.13 21.23
C VAL A 326 12.25 19.87 21.28
N PRO A 327 12.33 19.12 22.38
CA PRO A 327 13.06 17.84 22.39
C PRO A 327 12.43 16.82 21.44
N ASP A 328 13.23 15.99 20.76
CA ASP A 328 12.73 14.85 19.99
C ASP A 328 12.04 13.84 20.92
N SER A 329 10.94 13.24 20.46
CA SER A 329 10.33 12.13 21.17
C SER A 329 11.20 10.88 21.05
N GLU A 330 11.28 10.06 22.09
CA GLU A 330 11.93 8.74 21.99
C GLU A 330 11.30 7.86 20.90
N GLN A 331 10.03 8.12 20.56
CA GLN A 331 9.29 7.42 19.49
C GLN A 331 9.74 7.83 18.07
N ASP A 332 10.37 9.00 17.93
CA ASP A 332 10.84 9.54 16.64
C ASP A 332 12.26 9.03 16.31
N ILE A 333 12.97 8.44 17.28
CA ILE A 333 14.34 7.95 17.11
C ILE A 333 14.31 6.55 16.50
N LYS A 334 14.56 6.47 15.19
CA LYS A 334 14.69 5.19 14.48
C LYS A 334 15.85 4.34 15.03
N PRO A 335 15.68 3.01 15.20
CA PRO A 335 16.78 2.12 15.54
C PRO A 335 17.90 2.17 14.51
N ARG A 336 19.13 2.48 14.95
CA ARG A 336 20.32 2.47 14.07
C ARG A 336 21.18 1.24 14.36
N PHE A 337 21.46 0.46 13.33
CA PHE A 337 22.31 -0.73 13.42
C PHE A 337 23.72 -0.45 12.89
N HIS A 338 24.74 -0.89 13.61
CA HIS A 338 26.12 -0.79 13.14
C HIS A 338 26.38 -1.81 12.03
N LYS A 339 26.57 -1.35 10.78
CA LYS A 339 27.08 -2.18 9.68
C LYS A 339 28.62 -2.29 9.83
N SER A 340 29.16 -3.51 9.89
CA SER A 340 30.62 -3.73 9.93
C SER A 340 31.26 -3.28 8.62
N ARG A 341 32.38 -2.56 8.69
CA ARG A 341 33.07 -2.03 7.50
C ARG A 341 33.62 -3.18 6.63
N THR A 342 33.00 -3.43 5.49
CA THR A 342 33.53 -4.33 4.46
C THR A 342 34.73 -3.63 3.80
N VAL A 343 35.92 -4.25 3.85
CA VAL A 343 37.11 -3.70 3.22
C VAL A 343 37.05 -4.01 1.72
N THR A 344 36.51 -3.09 0.93
CA THR A 344 36.74 -3.06 -0.52
C THR A 344 38.15 -2.56 -0.79
N LEU A 345 38.98 -3.39 -1.42
CA LEU A 345 40.32 -3.04 -1.84
C LEU A 345 40.23 -2.00 -2.97
N GLN A 346 40.62 -0.76 -2.71
CA GLN A 346 40.88 0.21 -3.77
C GLN A 346 42.01 -0.34 -4.66
N HIS A 347 41.70 -0.65 -5.92
CA HIS A 347 42.72 -0.96 -6.92
C HIS A 347 43.37 0.34 -7.39
N GLU A 348 44.60 0.60 -6.96
CA GLU A 348 45.51 1.57 -7.57
C GLU A 348 45.93 1.06 -8.97
N GLY A 349 45.18 1.43 -9.99
CA GLY A 349 45.53 1.16 -11.38
C GLY A 349 44.54 1.87 -12.30
N GLY A 350 44.92 3.05 -12.79
CA GLY A 350 44.08 3.82 -13.69
C GLY A 350 43.82 3.07 -15.00
N GLU A 351 42.56 2.70 -15.21
CA GLU A 351 41.77 2.83 -16.43
C GLU A 351 40.33 2.44 -16.05
N GLY A 352 39.38 3.32 -16.35
CA GLY A 352 38.04 3.35 -15.76
C GLY A 352 37.19 2.13 -16.12
N GLU A 353 36.88 1.33 -15.10
CA GLU A 353 35.61 0.62 -15.00
C GLU A 353 34.88 1.24 -13.81
N GLU A 354 33.73 1.83 -14.08
CA GLU A 354 32.78 2.36 -13.10
C GLU A 354 32.42 1.19 -12.17
N GLY A 355 33.05 1.18 -10.98
CA GLY A 355 32.57 0.34 -9.90
C GLY A 355 31.19 0.87 -9.53
N GLU A 356 30.18 0.01 -9.69
CA GLU A 356 28.86 0.23 -9.14
C GLU A 356 29.04 0.52 -7.65
N ASP A 357 28.98 1.81 -7.28
CA ASP A 357 28.62 2.23 -5.94
C ASP A 357 27.22 1.64 -5.75
N ILE A 358 27.16 0.46 -5.12
CA ILE A 358 25.89 -0.14 -4.73
C ILE A 358 25.26 0.89 -3.79
N ASP A 359 24.22 1.55 -4.29
CA ASP A 359 23.40 2.55 -3.63
C ASP A 359 22.92 2.00 -2.26
N ASP A 360 23.70 2.26 -1.22
CA ASP A 360 23.36 1.95 0.18
C ASP A 360 22.48 3.08 0.80
N ASP A 361 22.08 4.08 -0.02
CA ASP A 361 21.25 5.23 0.37
C ASP A 361 19.73 4.97 0.21
N GLU A 362 19.31 3.83 -0.34
CA GLU A 362 17.87 3.46 -0.45
C GLU A 362 17.22 3.14 0.93
N ASP A 363 18.01 2.96 1.99
CA ASP A 363 17.51 2.65 3.35
C ASP A 363 16.96 3.87 4.12
N ASP A 364 17.05 5.11 3.58
CA ASP A 364 16.67 6.35 4.30
C ASP A 364 15.22 6.82 4.01
N ASP A 365 14.51 6.15 3.10
CA ASP A 365 13.13 6.46 2.69
C ASP A 365 12.03 5.91 3.63
N ASP A 366 12.39 5.19 4.69
CA ASP A 366 11.46 4.64 5.69
C ASP A 366 11.01 5.71 6.71
N ASP A 367 10.71 6.94 6.25
CA ASP A 367 10.07 7.98 7.06
C ASP A 367 8.65 7.50 7.42
N THR A 368 8.53 6.84 8.56
CA THR A 368 7.28 6.28 9.14
C THR A 368 6.15 7.31 9.29
N LEU A 369 6.41 8.59 9.00
CA LEU A 369 5.42 9.66 9.01
C LEU A 369 4.79 9.97 7.63
N SER A 370 5.29 9.42 6.52
CA SER A 370 4.67 9.62 5.20
C SER A 370 4.57 8.29 4.45
N ASP A 371 3.45 7.61 4.63
CA ASP A 371 3.03 6.48 3.81
C ASP A 371 3.15 6.79 2.29
N TRP A 372 3.33 5.75 1.48
CA TRP A 372 3.29 5.88 0.01
C TRP A 372 1.95 6.50 -0.42
N ASN A 373 2.01 7.62 -1.11
CA ASN A 373 0.85 8.44 -1.44
C ASN A 373 0.91 8.97 -2.88
N LEU A 374 -0.19 9.60 -3.34
CA LEU A 374 -0.32 10.11 -4.70
C LEU A 374 0.79 11.10 -5.07
N ARG A 375 1.24 11.92 -4.12
CA ARG A 375 2.31 12.90 -4.32
C ARG A 375 3.65 12.22 -4.61
N LYS A 376 4.06 11.25 -3.78
CA LYS A 376 5.29 10.47 -3.98
C LYS A 376 5.23 9.69 -5.29
N CYS A 377 4.11 9.03 -5.55
CA CYS A 377 3.92 8.27 -6.79
C CYS A 377 3.97 9.16 -8.04
N SER A 378 3.34 10.34 -8.02
CA SER A 378 3.37 11.29 -9.15
C SER A 378 4.78 11.83 -9.40
N ALA A 379 5.54 12.12 -8.33
CA ALA A 379 6.91 12.60 -8.43
C ALA A 379 7.84 11.52 -9.01
N ALA A 380 7.75 10.30 -8.48
CA ALA A 380 8.51 9.15 -8.97
C ALA A 380 8.16 8.84 -10.43
N ALA A 381 6.87 8.86 -10.80
CA ALA A 381 6.43 8.68 -12.19
C ALA A 381 7.05 9.72 -13.11
N LEU A 382 7.08 10.99 -12.69
CA LEU A 382 7.66 12.07 -13.49
C LEU A 382 9.19 11.94 -13.61
N ASP A 383 9.88 11.49 -12.58
CA ASP A 383 11.34 11.24 -12.61
C ASP A 383 11.71 10.15 -13.61
N VAL A 384 11.05 8.98 -13.54
CA VAL A 384 11.29 7.89 -14.51
C VAL A 384 10.94 8.34 -15.93
N LEU A 385 9.84 9.07 -16.12
CA LEU A 385 9.47 9.64 -17.42
C LEU A 385 10.49 10.67 -17.93
N ALA A 386 11.10 11.46 -17.06
CA ALA A 386 12.18 12.38 -17.43
C ALA A 386 13.41 11.61 -17.94
N ASN A 387 13.73 10.47 -17.36
CA ASN A 387 14.82 9.60 -17.82
C ASN A 387 14.52 8.94 -19.18
N VAL A 388 13.25 8.59 -19.44
CA VAL A 388 12.79 7.99 -20.71
C VAL A 388 12.73 9.02 -21.85
N PHE A 389 12.10 10.17 -21.63
CA PHE A 389 11.83 11.16 -22.67
C PHE A 389 12.92 12.23 -22.78
N ARG A 390 13.70 12.45 -21.72
CA ARG A 390 14.76 13.46 -21.65
C ARG A 390 14.26 14.83 -22.11
N GLU A 391 14.99 15.48 -23.01
CA GLU A 391 14.68 16.82 -23.51
C GLU A 391 13.31 16.93 -24.20
N GLU A 392 12.73 15.82 -24.68
CA GLU A 392 11.39 15.82 -25.30
C GLU A 392 10.28 16.15 -24.29
N LEU A 393 10.54 15.99 -22.99
CA LEU A 393 9.60 16.32 -21.92
C LEU A 393 9.53 17.84 -21.65
N LEU A 394 10.64 18.55 -21.88
CA LEU A 394 10.81 19.96 -21.50
C LEU A 394 9.79 20.93 -22.15
N PRO A 395 9.45 20.83 -23.45
CA PRO A 395 8.46 21.72 -24.06
C PRO A 395 7.09 21.68 -23.39
N HIS A 396 6.75 20.56 -22.74
CA HIS A 396 5.50 20.38 -22.03
C HIS A 396 5.57 20.85 -20.56
N LEU A 397 6.74 20.69 -19.92
CA LEU A 397 6.96 21.05 -18.53
C LEU A 397 7.28 22.52 -18.29
N LEU A 398 8.13 23.12 -19.13
CA LEU A 398 8.61 24.50 -18.93
C LEU A 398 7.48 25.55 -18.81
N PRO A 399 6.39 25.48 -19.61
CA PRO A 399 5.26 26.40 -19.46
C PRO A 399 4.58 26.28 -18.08
N LEU A 400 4.50 25.06 -17.54
CA LEU A 400 3.92 24.79 -16.22
C LEU A 400 4.85 25.30 -15.11
N LEU A 401 6.13 24.94 -15.17
CA LEU A 401 7.15 25.34 -14.18
C LEU A 401 7.20 26.85 -13.97
N LYS A 402 7.09 27.64 -15.04
CA LYS A 402 7.07 29.11 -14.94
C LYS A 402 5.88 29.64 -14.12
N GLY A 403 4.72 28.98 -14.21
CA GLY A 403 3.55 29.32 -13.41
C GLY A 403 3.65 28.85 -11.96
N LEU A 404 4.36 27.74 -11.71
CA LEU A 404 4.48 27.13 -10.38
C LEU A 404 5.55 27.81 -9.53
N LEU A 405 6.78 27.94 -10.03
CA LEU A 405 7.95 28.40 -9.25
C LEU A 405 7.80 29.81 -8.67
N PHE A 406 7.02 30.66 -9.32
CA PHE A 406 6.81 32.05 -8.89
C PHE A 406 5.40 32.29 -8.31
N HIS A 407 4.64 31.22 -8.03
CA HIS A 407 3.30 31.35 -7.50
C HIS A 407 3.32 31.91 -6.06
N PRO A 408 2.38 32.80 -5.69
CA PRO A 408 2.34 33.37 -4.33
C PRO A 408 1.92 32.35 -3.27
N ASP A 409 1.10 31.37 -3.65
CA ASP A 409 0.76 30.23 -2.80
C ASP A 409 1.95 29.28 -2.68
N TRP A 410 2.36 29.02 -1.44
CA TRP A 410 3.51 28.19 -1.13
C TRP A 410 3.30 26.73 -1.53
N VAL A 411 2.08 26.19 -1.48
CA VAL A 411 1.81 24.79 -1.87
C VAL A 411 2.09 24.57 -3.36
N ILE A 412 1.66 25.54 -4.17
CA ILE A 412 1.90 25.51 -5.62
C ILE A 412 3.38 25.76 -5.91
N LYS A 413 4.00 26.73 -5.24
CA LYS A 413 5.45 26.99 -5.36
C LYS A 413 6.29 25.76 -5.04
N GLU A 414 6.02 25.14 -3.89
CA GLU A 414 6.69 23.95 -3.38
C GLU A 414 6.59 22.80 -4.39
N SER A 415 5.40 22.53 -4.94
CA SER A 415 5.23 21.52 -5.99
C SER A 415 6.05 21.82 -7.26
N GLY A 416 6.21 23.10 -7.62
CA GLY A 416 7.07 23.51 -8.73
C GLY A 416 8.55 23.25 -8.49
N ILE A 417 9.01 23.46 -7.25
CA ILE A 417 10.39 23.15 -6.84
C ILE A 417 10.61 21.63 -6.87
N LEU A 418 9.67 20.85 -6.33
CA LEU A 418 9.71 19.38 -6.42
C LEU A 418 9.78 18.89 -7.87
N VAL A 419 8.93 19.42 -8.77
CA VAL A 419 8.96 19.10 -10.21
C VAL A 419 10.34 19.39 -10.81
N LEU A 420 10.93 20.54 -10.47
CA LEU A 420 12.24 20.92 -10.98
C LEU A 420 13.33 19.94 -10.51
N GLY A 421 13.30 19.48 -9.27
CA GLY A 421 14.23 18.46 -8.77
C GLY A 421 14.01 17.06 -9.35
N ALA A 422 12.75 16.66 -9.53
CA ALA A 422 12.39 15.34 -10.06
C ALA A 422 12.87 15.13 -11.50
N ILE A 423 12.88 16.18 -12.33
CA ILE A 423 13.34 16.06 -13.73
C ILE A 423 14.84 16.27 -13.92
N ALA A 424 15.58 16.57 -12.84
CA ALA A 424 16.96 17.03 -12.92
C ALA A 424 17.86 16.02 -13.62
N GLU A 425 17.75 14.75 -13.27
CA GLU A 425 18.59 13.68 -13.78
C GLU A 425 18.34 13.40 -15.27
N GLY A 426 17.09 13.12 -15.65
CA GLY A 426 16.73 12.80 -17.03
C GLY A 426 16.80 13.98 -18.00
N CYS A 427 16.57 15.21 -17.52
CA CYS A 427 16.51 16.41 -18.36
C CYS A 427 17.69 17.38 -18.18
N MET A 428 18.77 16.98 -17.49
CA MET A 428 19.89 17.87 -17.11
C MET A 428 20.39 18.73 -18.29
N GLN A 429 20.72 18.11 -19.43
CA GLN A 429 21.31 18.80 -20.58
C GLN A 429 20.42 19.92 -21.13
N GLY A 430 19.12 19.64 -21.29
CA GLY A 430 18.15 20.64 -21.74
C GLY A 430 17.81 21.69 -20.69
N MET A 431 18.09 21.43 -19.41
CA MET A 431 17.88 22.38 -18.32
C MET A 431 19.04 23.37 -18.14
N VAL A 432 20.27 23.01 -18.55
CA VAL A 432 21.47 23.86 -18.44
C VAL A 432 21.26 25.32 -18.87
N PRO A 433 20.57 25.64 -19.98
CA PRO A 433 20.35 27.03 -20.40
C PRO A 433 19.55 27.87 -19.39
N TYR A 434 18.75 27.23 -18.54
CA TYR A 434 17.87 27.88 -17.55
C TYR A 434 18.49 27.93 -16.14
N LEU A 435 19.45 27.05 -15.83
CA LEU A 435 20.10 26.96 -14.52
C LEU A 435 20.75 28.28 -14.03
N PRO A 436 21.36 29.14 -14.89
CA PRO A 436 21.89 30.43 -14.44
C PRO A 436 20.84 31.36 -13.82
N GLU A 437 19.56 31.23 -14.17
CA GLU A 437 18.45 31.98 -13.57
C GLU A 437 17.79 31.19 -12.43
N LEU A 438 17.60 29.88 -12.62
CA LEU A 438 16.89 29.02 -11.66
C LEU A 438 17.68 28.78 -10.37
N ILE A 439 18.99 28.57 -10.44
CA ILE A 439 19.80 28.29 -9.24
C ILE A 439 19.82 29.49 -8.28
N PRO A 440 20.08 30.74 -8.72
CA PRO A 440 19.93 31.90 -7.84
C PRO A 440 18.53 32.03 -7.24
N HIS A 441 17.49 31.71 -8.01
CA HIS A 441 16.12 31.72 -7.49
C HIS A 441 15.89 30.66 -6.40
N LEU A 442 16.36 29.42 -6.60
CA LEU A 442 16.29 28.36 -5.59
C LEU A 442 17.08 28.71 -4.32
N ILE A 443 18.24 29.36 -4.46
CA ILE A 443 19.00 29.87 -3.32
C ILE A 443 18.16 30.90 -2.53
N LEU A 444 17.40 31.76 -3.20
CA LEU A 444 16.45 32.66 -2.51
C LEU A 444 15.32 31.89 -1.80
N CYS A 445 14.87 30.77 -2.35
CA CYS A 445 13.85 29.92 -1.72
C CYS A 445 14.33 29.26 -0.42
N LEU A 446 15.64 29.11 -0.19
CA LEU A 446 16.18 28.71 1.12
C LEU A 446 15.82 29.73 2.22
N CYS A 447 15.54 30.97 1.86
CA CYS A 447 15.09 32.01 2.79
C CYS A 447 13.57 32.16 2.86
N ASP A 448 12.78 31.24 2.27
CA ASP A 448 11.32 31.35 2.29
C ASP A 448 10.77 31.22 3.72
N LYS A 449 9.68 31.93 3.98
CA LYS A 449 8.98 31.92 5.28
C LYS A 449 8.39 30.56 5.64
N LYS A 450 8.21 29.66 4.66
CA LYS A 450 7.63 28.33 4.87
C LYS A 450 8.69 27.22 4.91
N ALA A 451 8.75 26.47 6.01
CA ALA A 451 9.74 25.43 6.25
C ALA A 451 9.73 24.35 5.16
N LEU A 452 8.54 23.92 4.71
CA LEU A 452 8.40 22.93 3.64
C LEU A 452 8.99 23.42 2.30
N VAL A 453 8.89 24.72 2.00
CA VAL A 453 9.53 25.32 0.81
C VAL A 453 11.05 25.30 0.95
N ARG A 454 11.57 25.65 2.14
CA ARG A 454 13.01 25.62 2.41
C ARG A 454 13.59 24.21 2.29
N SER A 455 12.89 23.23 2.85
CA SER A 455 13.26 21.82 2.84
C SER A 455 13.34 21.27 1.41
N ILE A 456 12.30 21.48 0.58
CA ILE A 456 12.33 21.00 -0.80
C ILE A 456 13.37 21.76 -1.64
N ALA A 457 13.62 23.05 -1.36
CA ALA A 457 14.67 23.80 -2.04
C ALA A 457 16.07 23.23 -1.76
N CYS A 458 16.36 22.78 -0.54
CA CYS A 458 17.59 22.05 -0.22
C CYS A 458 17.72 20.79 -1.10
N TRP A 459 16.69 19.94 -1.13
CA TRP A 459 16.69 18.72 -1.94
C TRP A 459 16.84 19.00 -3.44
N THR A 460 16.11 19.98 -3.99
CA THR A 460 16.24 20.32 -5.42
C THR A 460 17.61 20.91 -5.77
N LEU A 461 18.21 21.70 -4.88
CA LEU A 461 19.56 22.23 -5.10
C LEU A 461 20.62 21.11 -5.10
N SER A 462 20.48 20.06 -4.27
CA SER A 462 21.41 18.93 -4.28
C SER A 462 21.36 18.17 -5.61
N ARG A 463 20.17 18.00 -6.21
CA ARG A 463 20.00 17.36 -7.53
C ARG A 463 20.74 18.09 -8.67
N TYR A 464 21.03 19.39 -8.51
CA TYR A 464 21.81 20.20 -9.47
C TYR A 464 23.24 20.53 -9.00
N ALA A 465 23.71 19.94 -7.89
CA ALA A 465 24.99 20.26 -7.28
C ALA A 465 26.18 20.06 -8.24
N HIS A 466 26.16 18.98 -9.04
CA HIS A 466 27.20 18.71 -10.03
C HIS A 466 27.37 19.89 -11.01
N TRP A 467 26.26 20.46 -11.50
CA TRP A 467 26.33 21.65 -12.35
C TRP A 467 26.89 22.85 -11.58
N VAL A 468 26.41 23.10 -10.35
CA VAL A 468 26.86 24.24 -9.53
C VAL A 468 28.37 24.19 -9.27
N VAL A 469 28.92 23.01 -8.97
CA VAL A 469 30.36 22.81 -8.71
C VAL A 469 31.20 22.98 -9.99
N SER A 470 30.62 22.70 -11.16
CA SER A 470 31.30 22.91 -12.45
C SER A 470 31.43 24.38 -12.86
N GLN A 471 30.65 25.28 -12.23
CA GLN A 471 30.68 26.72 -12.51
C GLN A 471 31.76 27.44 -11.67
N PRO A 472 32.14 28.69 -12.03
CA PRO A 472 33.05 29.48 -11.21
C PRO A 472 32.58 29.57 -9.75
N PRO A 473 33.44 29.27 -8.74
CA PRO A 473 33.00 29.11 -7.36
C PRO A 473 32.26 30.32 -6.77
N ASP A 474 32.67 31.54 -7.14
CA ASP A 474 32.05 32.77 -6.65
C ASP A 474 30.66 33.06 -7.27
N ALA A 475 30.29 32.41 -8.38
CA ALA A 475 29.05 32.69 -9.09
C ALA A 475 27.82 32.02 -8.44
N HIS A 476 27.95 30.74 -8.07
CA HIS A 476 26.81 29.95 -7.56
C HIS A 476 27.16 29.13 -6.32
N LEU A 477 28.33 28.46 -6.31
CA LEU A 477 28.72 27.56 -5.22
C LEU A 477 28.88 28.29 -3.89
N LYS A 478 29.56 29.44 -3.86
CA LYS A 478 29.78 30.21 -2.64
C LYS A 478 28.47 30.78 -2.06
N PRO A 479 27.59 31.43 -2.84
CA PRO A 479 26.25 31.80 -2.37
C PRO A 479 25.46 30.60 -1.85
N LEU A 480 25.44 29.49 -2.60
CA LEU A 480 24.73 28.27 -2.23
C LEU A 480 25.20 27.73 -0.88
N MET A 481 26.52 27.54 -0.72
CA MET A 481 27.12 27.07 0.53
C MET A 481 26.84 28.01 1.71
N THR A 482 26.85 29.33 1.48
CA THR A 482 26.59 30.32 2.54
C THR A 482 25.15 30.18 3.06
N GLU A 483 24.18 30.08 2.16
CA GLU A 483 22.78 29.94 2.55
C GLU A 483 22.48 28.53 3.12
N LEU A 484 23.05 27.47 2.55
CA LEU A 484 22.93 26.11 3.09
C LEU A 484 23.47 25.99 4.51
N LEU A 485 24.65 26.54 4.80
CA LEU A 485 25.19 26.56 6.17
C LEU A 485 24.28 27.31 7.14
N THR A 486 23.59 28.35 6.65
CA THR A 486 22.57 29.06 7.43
C THR A 486 21.30 28.22 7.63
N ARG A 487 20.99 27.28 6.73
CA ARG A 487 19.88 26.32 6.85
C ARG A 487 20.18 25.10 7.70
N ILE A 488 21.45 24.71 7.85
CA ILE A 488 21.85 23.71 8.85
C ILE A 488 21.48 24.18 10.26
N LEU A 489 21.41 25.50 10.47
CA LEU A 489 21.01 26.15 11.71
C LEU A 489 19.57 26.73 11.63
N ASP A 490 18.71 26.19 10.76
CA ASP A 490 17.33 26.66 10.63
C ASP A 490 16.51 26.38 11.90
N GLY A 491 15.53 27.21 12.22
CA GLY A 491 14.66 27.01 13.39
C GLY A 491 13.75 25.79 13.30
N ASN A 492 13.61 25.19 12.11
CA ASN A 492 12.84 23.97 11.87
C ASN A 492 13.76 22.75 11.65
N LYS A 493 13.57 21.70 12.43
CA LYS A 493 14.37 20.46 12.38
C LYS A 493 14.33 19.75 11.04
N ARG A 494 13.19 19.75 10.34
CA ARG A 494 13.08 19.15 9.00
C ARG A 494 13.95 19.89 7.99
N VAL A 495 14.05 21.22 8.13
CA VAL A 495 14.94 22.03 7.30
C VAL A 495 16.40 21.76 7.65
N GLN A 496 16.73 21.60 8.94
CA GLN A 496 18.08 21.20 9.37
C GLN A 496 18.50 19.86 8.77
N GLU A 497 17.62 18.85 8.82
CA GLU A 497 17.83 17.53 8.23
C GLU A 497 18.03 17.61 6.72
N ALA A 498 17.12 18.27 5.99
CA ALA A 498 17.20 18.43 4.54
C ALA A 498 18.45 19.23 4.11
N ALA A 499 18.84 20.24 4.88
CA ALA A 499 20.07 21.01 4.63
C ALA A 499 21.33 20.16 4.87
N CYS A 500 21.35 19.34 5.92
CA CYS A 500 22.44 18.40 6.18
C CYS A 500 22.57 17.37 5.04
N ARG A 501 21.45 16.74 4.65
CA ARG A 501 21.40 15.78 3.52
C ARG A 501 21.82 16.40 2.18
N CYS A 502 21.57 17.69 1.98
CA CYS A 502 22.02 18.39 0.77
C CYS A 502 23.55 18.62 0.75
N CYS A 503 24.21 18.66 1.91
CA CYS A 503 25.65 18.91 2.01
C CYS A 503 26.50 17.63 2.03
N THR A 504 25.91 16.50 2.40
CA THR A 504 26.50 15.16 2.29
C THR A 504 26.39 14.68 0.86
#